data_AF-A0A357T5N5-F1
#
_entry.id   AF-A0A357T5N5-F1
#
_cell.length_a   1.000
_cell.length_b   1.000
_cell.length_c   1.000
_cell.angle_alpha   90.00
_cell.angle_beta   90.00
_cell.angle_gamma   90.00
#
_symmetry.space_group_name_H-M   'P 1'
#
loop_
_entity.id
_entity.type
_entity.pdbx_description
1 polymer ?
#
loop_
_entity_poly.entity_id
_entity_poly.type
_entity_poly.pdbx_seq_one_letter_code
_entity_poly.pdbx_strand_id
1 'polypeptide(L)' 'LAGMIGGLLAQGVVPVQAAVAGVYLHGKAGDLAAAEIGTTGLLAGDLLPRIPRTLR' A
#
# COMPACT_ATOMS: atom_id res chain seq x y z
N LEU A 1 3.25 2.93 -4.12
CA LEU A 1 4.19 3.18 -3.01
C LEU A 1 4.38 4.67 -2.69
N ALA A 2 4.98 5.47 -3.57
CA ALA A 2 5.32 6.87 -3.29
C ALA A 2 4.14 7.71 -2.77
N GLY A 3 2.95 7.60 -3.37
CA GLY A 3 1.75 8.29 -2.90
C GLY A 3 1.31 7.92 -1.48
N MET A 4 1.52 6.66 -1.05
CA MET A 4 1.23 6.26 0.33
C MET A 4 2.21 6.88 1.32
N ILE A 5 3.52 6.83 1.02
CA ILE A 5 4.54 7.46 1.84
C ILE A 5 4.28 8.98 1.92
N GLY A 6 4.03 9.62 0.78
CA GLY A 6 3.70 11.05 0.71
C GLY A 6 2.44 11.41 1.48
N GLY A 7 1.39 10.59 1.41
CA GLY A 7 0.16 10.79 2.18
C GLY A 7 0.37 10.66 3.70
N LEU A 8 1.22 9.74 4.15
CA LEU A 8 1.60 9.59 5.56
C LEU A 8 2.47 10.76 6.04
N LEU A 9 3.43 11.19 5.24
CA LEU A 9 4.23 12.40 5.51
C LEU A 9 3.34 13.64 5.63
N ALA A 10 2.36 13.80 4.73
CA ALA A 10 1.40 14.90 4.76
C ALA A 10 0.50 14.90 6.01
N GLN A 11 0.32 13.75 6.65
CA GLN A 11 -0.37 13.60 7.93
C GLN A 11 0.53 13.84 9.15
N GLY A 12 1.81 14.17 8.95
CA GLY A 12 2.77 14.42 10.02
C GLY A 12 3.47 13.17 10.57
N VAL A 13 3.35 12.02 9.89
CA VAL A 13 4.08 10.81 10.29
C VAL A 13 5.58 11.02 10.04
N VAL A 14 6.41 10.64 11.02
CA VAL A 14 7.87 10.81 10.98
C VAL A 14 8.46 10.05 9.78
N PRO A 15 9.45 10.58 9.03
CA PRO A 15 9.82 10.03 7.72
C PRO A 15 10.16 8.53 7.70
N VAL A 16 10.90 8.04 8.69
CA VAL A 16 11.23 6.61 8.80
C VAL A 16 9.98 5.77 9.01
N GLN A 17 9.05 6.22 9.86
CA GLN A 17 7.79 5.52 10.10
C GLN A 17 6.87 5.56 8.88
N ALA A 18 6.81 6.68 8.16
CA ALA A 18 6.04 6.82 6.94
C ALA A 18 6.56 5.88 5.84
N ALA A 19 7.88 5.75 5.70
CA ALA A 19 8.50 4.82 4.78
C ALA A 19 8.19 3.36 5.15
N VAL A 20 8.39 2.98 6.42
CA VAL A 20 8.12 1.62 6.91
C VAL A 20 6.65 1.24 6.72
N ALA A 21 5.73 2.08 7.20
CA ALA A 21 4.30 1.84 7.07
C ALA A 21 3.87 1.83 5.60
N GLY A 22 4.35 2.78 4.79
CA GLY A 22 4.02 2.84 3.36
C GLY A 22 4.46 1.59 2.58
N VAL A 23 5.65 1.06 2.85
CA VAL A 23 6.13 -0.19 2.23
C VAL A 23 5.31 -1.38 2.69
N TYR A 24 5.08 -1.51 3.99
CA TYR A 24 4.29 -2.61 4.55
C TYR A 24 2.85 -2.63 4.00
N LEU A 25 2.17 -1.48 4.02
CA LEU A 25 0.80 -1.35 3.52
C LEU A 25 0.71 -1.59 2.01
N HIS A 26 1.74 -1.21 1.24
CA HIS A 26 1.83 -1.50 -0.18
C HIS A 26 1.94 -3.00 -0.46
N GLY A 27 2.83 -3.70 0.26
CA GLY A 27 2.99 -5.16 0.15
C GLY A 27 1.71 -5.89 0.53
N LYS A 28 1.11 -5.55 1.69
CA LYS A 28 -0.16 -6.13 2.14
C LYS A 28 -1.30 -5.91 1.13
N ALA A 29 -1.35 -4.76 0.47
CA ALA A 29 -2.36 -4.50 -0.57
C ALA A 29 -2.10 -5.36 -1.82
N GLY A 30 -0.83 -5.58 -2.16
CA GLY A 30 -0.41 -6.50 -3.21
C GLY A 30 -0.80 -7.94 -2.90
N ASP A 31 -0.57 -8.42 -1.69
CA ASP A 31 -0.95 -9.77 -1.25
C ASP A 31 -2.47 -9.97 -1.33
N LEU A 32 -3.25 -8.99 -0.88
CA LEU A 32 -4.71 -9.02 -0.99
C LEU A 32 -5.18 -9.03 -2.45
N ALA A 33 -4.52 -8.28 -3.33
CA ALA A 33 -4.84 -8.32 -4.75
C ALA A 33 -4.47 -9.66 -5.38
N ALA A 34 -3.28 -10.18 -5.09
CA ALA A 34 -2.81 -11.47 -5.60
C ALA A 34 -3.68 -12.65 -5.14
N ALA A 35 -4.25 -12.58 -3.94
CA ALA A 35 -5.20 -13.59 -3.45
C ALA A 35 -6.51 -13.63 -4.26
N GLU A 36 -6.91 -12.52 -4.88
CA GLU A 36 -8.14 -12.44 -5.67
C GLU A 36 -7.92 -12.71 -7.17
N ILE A 37 -6.83 -12.21 -7.76
CA ILE A 37 -6.61 -12.25 -9.21
C ILE A 37 -5.31 -12.94 -9.66
N GLY A 38 -4.50 -13.42 -8.71
CA GLY A 38 -3.18 -14.00 -8.97
C GLY A 38 -2.06 -12.95 -9.08
N THR A 39 -0.82 -13.42 -9.19
CA THR A 39 0.38 -12.55 -9.25
C THR A 39 0.73 -12.09 -10.67
N THR A 40 0.38 -12.90 -11.68
CA THR A 40 0.71 -12.61 -13.07
C THR A 40 -0.24 -11.57 -13.64
N GLY A 41 0.31 -10.48 -14.17
CA GLY A 41 -0.50 -9.40 -14.76
C GLY A 41 -1.07 -8.40 -13.75
N LEU A 42 -0.74 -8.55 -12.46
CA LEU A 42 -1.16 -7.63 -11.41
C LEU A 42 -0.58 -6.22 -11.64
N LEU A 43 -1.47 -5.23 -11.67
CA LEU A 43 -1.15 -3.83 -11.92
C LEU A 43 -1.15 -3.02 -10.63
N ALA A 44 -0.44 -1.89 -10.63
CA ALA A 44 -0.47 -0.94 -9.51
C ALA A 44 -1.88 -0.40 -9.22
N GLY A 45 -2.73 -0.29 -10.25
CA GLY A 45 -4.14 0.11 -10.10
C GLY A 45 -4.98 -0.90 -9.32
N ASP A 46 -4.64 -2.19 -9.39
CA ASP A 46 -5.37 -3.26 -8.71
C ASP A 46 -5.24 -3.17 -7.18
N LEU A 47 -4.19 -2.51 -6.69
CA LEU A 47 -4.01 -2.29 -5.25
C LEU A 47 -4.98 -1.25 -4.68
N LEU A 48 -5.42 -0.26 -5.47
CA LEU A 48 -6.17 0.89 -4.97
C LEU A 48 -7.43 0.49 -4.15
N PRO A 49 -8.25 -0.47 -4.59
CA PRO A 49 -9.41 -0.92 -3.81
C PRO A 49 -9.04 -1.69 -2.53
N ARG A 50 -7.82 -2.23 -2.43
CA ARG A 50 -7.34 -3.00 -1.26
C ARG A 50 -6.67 -2.13 -0.21
N ILE A 51 -6.09 -0.97 -0.58
CA ILE A 51 -5.38 -0.09 0.37
C ILE A 51 -6.23 0.27 1.61
N PRO A 52 -7.52 0.65 1.52
CA PRO A 52 -8.32 0.93 2.72
C PRO A 52 -8.50 -0.27 3.65
N ARG A 53 -8.44 -1.51 3.11
CA ARG A 53 -8.54 -2.74 3.89
C ARG A 53 -7.25 -3.06 4.64
N THR A 54 -6.11 -2.52 4.21
CA THR A 54 -4.82 -2.77 4.89
C THR A 54 -4.62 -1.91 6.14
N LEU A 55 -5.36 -0.81 6.25
CA LEU A 55 -5.36 0.16 7.35
C LEU A 55 -6.29 -0.20 8.52
N ARG A 56 -7.03 -1.31 8.42
CA ARG A 56 -7.89 -1.83 9.49
C ARG A 56 -7.17 -2.87 10.33
#